data_AF-A0A4Z1HHY0-F1
#
_entry.id   AF-A0A4Z1HHY0-F1
#
_cell.length_a   1.000
_cell.length_b   1.000
_cell.length_c   1.000
_cell.angle_alpha   90.00
_cell.angle_beta   90.00
_cell.angle_gamma   90.00
#
_symmetry.space_group_name_H-M   'P 1'
#
loop_
_entity.id
_entity.type
_entity.pdbx_description
1 polymer ?
#
loop_
_entity_poly.entity_id
_entity_poly.type
_entity_poly.pdbx_seq_one_letter_code
_entity_poly.pdbx_strand_id
1 'polypeptide(L)'
;MPAPNSSEAGITEAEPLTRLPFEPITKSHILNCSYDNWHAKYRSSTLKSRIILLTSEFLSYLREDGIVLPSEIATFPPPETYNNNSTSDGWDEDTDTGPDPSEKFSDIHKQIQETIAELGGSVVPKLNWSAPKDATWISLKQNSMECNTPNDIYLLLKSSDFITHDLEHAFDGCAEDPSITKENTQYVLVLRKWFKVNPSCEFRCFVRDRRIIGICQRDLNYFEFLFPLIPTLREVIQEYFDNTLKDTFPDRNFSFDVYLPDPFDKVRLVDINPWAPRTDPLLFSWLELLTLSVPSPLLGVADSSSVPPLPVQSSDEDEGTDDVEELGWMPEFRLIKKDDPEAYSFSSPQYSAHKMPQEVVEAGASGEGGMREFADNWQRMLNGELEMMRAGEDSDDDDDDDDDDDKTTR
;
A
#
# COMPACT_ATOMS: atom_id res chain seq x y z
N MET A 1 -44.77 16.76 55.77
CA MET A 1 -44.15 17.70 54.81
C MET A 1 -42.77 17.15 54.48
N PRO A 2 -42.44 16.94 53.20
CA PRO A 2 -41.59 15.85 52.74
C PRO A 2 -40.10 16.19 52.72
N ALA A 3 -39.29 15.12 52.70
CA ALA A 3 -37.84 15.15 52.50
C ALA A 3 -37.49 15.71 51.10
N PRO A 4 -36.34 16.39 50.94
CA PRO A 4 -35.94 16.91 49.64
C PRO A 4 -35.56 15.76 48.71
N ASN A 5 -36.17 15.75 47.52
CA ASN A 5 -35.82 14.86 46.42
C ASN A 5 -34.33 15.01 46.11
N SER A 6 -33.58 13.92 46.30
CA SER A 6 -32.32 13.67 45.61
C SER A 6 -32.60 13.66 44.11
N SER A 7 -32.18 14.71 43.41
CA SER A 7 -32.11 14.72 41.96
C SER A 7 -31.10 13.64 41.55
N GLU A 8 -31.60 12.50 41.09
CA GLU A 8 -30.83 11.54 40.31
C GLU A 8 -30.22 12.30 39.13
N ALA A 9 -28.92 12.55 39.20
CA ALA A 9 -28.13 12.92 38.05
C ALA A 9 -28.23 11.74 37.09
N GLY A 10 -29.06 11.90 36.05
CA GLY A 10 -29.18 10.93 34.98
C GLY A 10 -27.79 10.65 34.42
N ILE A 11 -27.29 9.46 34.68
CA ILE A 11 -26.18 8.89 33.92
C ILE A 11 -26.77 8.71 32.53
N THR A 12 -26.50 9.64 31.62
CA THR A 12 -26.74 9.43 30.19
C THR A 12 -25.87 8.24 29.78
N GLU A 13 -26.48 7.06 29.68
CA GLU A 13 -25.87 5.92 29.01
C GLU A 13 -25.49 6.40 27.61
N ALA A 14 -24.19 6.39 27.31
CA ALA A 14 -23.70 6.74 25.99
C ALA A 14 -24.31 5.76 24.99
N GLU A 15 -25.00 6.28 23.97
CA GLU A 15 -25.57 5.45 22.91
C GLU A 15 -24.48 4.56 22.29
N PRO A 16 -24.79 3.30 21.96
CA PRO A 16 -23.81 2.40 21.37
C PRO A 16 -23.31 2.97 20.03
N LEU A 17 -21.99 2.96 19.85
CA LEU A 17 -21.36 3.43 18.61
C LEU A 17 -21.84 2.59 17.43
N THR A 18 -22.50 3.24 16.45
CA THR A 18 -22.94 2.61 15.19
C THR A 18 -21.89 2.72 14.08
N ARG A 19 -20.87 3.54 14.28
CA ARG A 19 -19.72 3.73 13.37
C ARG A 19 -18.48 4.15 14.16
N LEU A 20 -17.32 3.95 13.55
CA LEU A 20 -16.05 4.41 14.11
C LEU A 20 -16.04 5.95 14.24
N PRO A 21 -15.58 6.50 15.37
CA PRO A 21 -15.65 7.94 15.65
C PRO A 21 -14.49 8.72 15.00
N PHE A 22 -14.36 8.63 13.67
CA PHE A 22 -13.42 9.48 12.93
C PHE A 22 -13.94 10.92 12.83
N GLU A 23 -13.04 11.89 12.96
CA GLU A 23 -13.29 13.26 12.47
C GLU A 23 -13.48 13.24 10.94
N PRO A 24 -14.19 14.24 10.36
CA PRO A 24 -14.30 14.34 8.90
C PRO A 24 -12.92 14.37 8.23
N ILE A 25 -12.68 13.41 7.34
CA ILE A 25 -11.40 13.28 6.62
C ILE A 25 -11.41 14.30 5.48
N THR A 26 -10.40 15.15 5.39
CA THR A 26 -10.31 16.15 4.31
C THR A 26 -9.48 15.62 3.14
N LYS A 27 -9.77 16.09 1.92
CA LYS A 27 -8.94 15.77 0.75
C LYS A 27 -7.49 16.26 0.93
N SER A 28 -7.30 17.39 1.63
CA SER A 28 -5.97 17.89 1.97
C SER A 28 -5.18 16.91 2.84
N HIS A 29 -5.82 16.20 3.76
CA HIS A 29 -5.16 15.21 4.59
C HIS A 29 -4.62 14.03 3.76
N ILE A 30 -5.39 13.57 2.76
CA ILE A 30 -4.92 12.56 1.81
C ILE A 30 -3.73 13.08 0.99
N LEU A 31 -3.80 14.32 0.48
CA LEU A 31 -2.70 14.94 -0.27
C LEU A 31 -1.45 15.17 0.58
N ASN A 32 -1.58 15.46 1.87
CA ASN A 32 -0.46 15.56 2.81
C ASN A 32 0.32 14.26 2.94
N CYS A 33 -0.36 13.12 2.75
CA CYS A 33 0.24 11.79 2.74
C CYS A 33 0.76 11.36 1.35
N SER A 34 0.59 12.16 0.30
CA SER A 34 1.16 11.88 -1.02
C SER A 34 2.69 11.93 -0.98
N TYR A 35 3.35 10.97 -1.63
CA TYR A 35 4.80 10.78 -1.57
C TYR A 35 5.56 12.03 -1.98
N ASP A 36 5.15 12.68 -3.07
CA ASP A 36 5.76 13.91 -3.57
C ASP A 36 5.66 15.08 -2.59
N ASN A 37 4.62 15.12 -1.77
CA ASN A 37 4.41 16.19 -0.80
C ASN A 37 5.35 16.03 0.41
N TRP A 38 5.39 14.85 1.03
CA TRP A 38 6.19 14.65 2.24
C TRP A 38 7.67 14.32 1.95
N HIS A 39 7.98 13.66 0.83
CA HIS A 39 9.35 13.20 0.55
C HIS A 39 10.33 14.37 0.40
N ALA A 40 9.91 15.49 -0.19
CA ALA A 40 10.77 16.67 -0.31
C ALA A 40 11.27 17.16 1.06
N LYS A 41 10.43 17.05 2.08
CA LYS A 41 10.72 17.48 3.45
C LYS A 41 11.55 16.48 4.24
N TYR A 42 11.36 15.19 3.99
CA TYR A 42 11.96 14.10 4.78
C TYR A 42 13.01 13.29 4.02
N ARG A 43 13.48 13.78 2.87
CA ARG A 43 14.43 13.09 1.98
C ARG A 43 15.69 12.55 2.67
N SER A 44 16.15 13.20 3.74
CA SER A 44 17.35 12.78 4.49
C SER A 44 17.14 11.51 5.32
N SER A 45 15.90 11.20 5.69
CA SER A 45 15.57 9.99 6.45
C SER A 45 14.99 8.87 5.59
N THR A 46 14.76 9.09 4.29
CA THR A 46 14.16 8.09 3.41
C THR A 46 15.19 7.30 2.62
N LEU A 47 14.74 6.22 1.99
CA LEU A 47 15.51 5.52 0.96
C LEU A 47 15.66 6.40 -0.29
N LYS A 48 16.73 6.16 -1.06
CA LYS A 48 16.99 6.90 -2.31
C LYS A 48 15.84 6.64 -3.29
N SER A 49 15.09 7.69 -3.60
CA SER A 49 13.96 7.64 -4.54
C SER A 49 14.05 8.74 -5.59
N ARG A 50 13.36 8.53 -6.72
CA ARG A 50 13.09 9.51 -7.77
C ARG A 50 11.60 9.59 -8.02
N ILE A 51 11.14 10.77 -8.38
CA ILE A 51 9.73 11.08 -8.63
C ILE A 51 9.64 11.52 -10.09
N ILE A 52 8.78 10.85 -10.85
CA ILE A 52 8.47 11.15 -12.24
C ILE A 52 7.03 11.65 -12.26
N LEU A 53 6.80 12.85 -12.80
CA LEU A 53 5.45 13.39 -12.95
C LEU A 53 4.73 12.64 -14.07
N LEU A 54 3.52 12.14 -13.80
CA LEU A 54 2.76 11.38 -14.79
C LEU A 54 1.96 12.31 -15.71
N THR A 55 1.95 11.98 -17.00
CA THR A 55 1.15 12.67 -18.02
C THR A 55 -0.23 12.04 -18.16
N SER A 56 -1.16 12.75 -18.81
CA SER A 56 -2.50 12.24 -19.12
C SER A 56 -2.46 10.95 -19.94
N GLU A 57 -1.51 10.82 -20.86
CA GLU A 57 -1.37 9.68 -21.76
C GLU A 57 -0.94 8.43 -20.97
N PHE A 58 0.03 8.58 -20.06
CA PHE A 58 0.46 7.49 -19.20
C PHE A 58 -0.65 7.06 -18.23
N LEU A 59 -1.38 8.03 -17.68
CA LEU A 59 -2.53 7.74 -16.81
C LEU A 59 -3.68 7.06 -17.58
N SER A 60 -3.90 7.42 -18.83
CA SER A 60 -4.85 6.73 -19.72
C SER A 60 -4.42 5.29 -19.91
N TYR A 61 -3.14 5.05 -20.23
CA TYR A 61 -2.58 3.70 -20.38
C TYR A 61 -2.73 2.85 -19.12
N LEU A 62 -2.52 3.42 -17.93
CA LEU A 62 -2.74 2.67 -16.68
C LEU A 62 -4.21 2.30 -16.45
N ARG A 63 -5.15 3.15 -16.90
CA ARG A 63 -6.60 2.92 -16.78
C ARG A 63 -7.20 2.04 -17.88
N GLU A 64 -6.47 1.81 -18.97
CA GLU A 64 -6.90 0.91 -20.04
C GLU A 64 -6.97 -0.52 -19.50
N ASP A 65 -8.07 -1.21 -19.81
CA ASP A 65 -8.24 -2.63 -19.47
C ASP A 65 -7.22 -3.50 -20.24
N GLY A 66 -6.83 -4.62 -19.62
CA GLY A 66 -5.82 -5.53 -20.18
C GLY A 66 -4.38 -5.03 -20.01
N ILE A 67 -3.41 -5.88 -20.38
CA ILE A 67 -1.98 -5.60 -20.22
C ILE A 67 -1.32 -5.67 -21.60
N VAL A 68 -1.07 -4.49 -22.20
CA VAL A 68 -0.26 -4.35 -23.42
C VAL A 68 1.09 -3.77 -23.01
N LEU A 69 2.19 -4.46 -23.32
CA LEU A 69 3.54 -4.04 -22.97
C LEU A 69 4.30 -3.55 -24.21
N PRO A 70 5.18 -2.54 -24.07
CA PRO A 70 6.13 -2.16 -25.11
C PRO A 70 7.01 -3.32 -25.60
N SER A 71 7.31 -3.31 -26.90
CA SER A 71 8.05 -4.38 -27.60
C SER A 71 9.53 -4.45 -27.25
N GLU A 72 10.00 -3.66 -26.28
CA GLU A 72 11.38 -3.63 -25.80
C GLU A 72 11.78 -4.92 -25.06
N ILE A 73 11.73 -6.06 -25.73
CA ILE A 73 12.51 -7.24 -25.39
C ILE A 73 13.90 -7.05 -26.00
N ALA A 74 14.71 -6.21 -25.35
CA ALA A 74 16.14 -6.19 -25.59
C ALA A 74 16.84 -7.18 -24.64
N THR A 75 16.94 -8.43 -25.08
CA THR A 75 17.97 -9.45 -24.75
C THR A 75 18.22 -9.84 -23.28
N PHE A 76 17.99 -11.11 -22.91
CA PHE A 76 18.98 -12.01 -22.26
C PHE A 76 18.46 -13.47 -22.26
N PRO A 77 19.30 -14.52 -22.52
CA PRO A 77 20.75 -14.52 -22.72
C PRO A 77 21.21 -14.67 -24.20
N PRO A 78 22.53 -14.58 -24.48
CA PRO A 78 23.07 -14.69 -25.84
C PRO A 78 22.72 -16.04 -26.51
N PRO A 79 22.53 -16.09 -27.85
CA PRO A 79 22.18 -17.32 -28.57
C PRO A 79 23.24 -18.42 -28.52
N GLU A 80 24.41 -18.19 -27.92
CA GLU A 80 25.52 -19.15 -27.94
C GLU A 80 25.36 -20.34 -26.98
N THR A 81 24.24 -20.43 -26.25
CA THR A 81 24.02 -21.51 -25.27
C THR A 81 22.90 -22.49 -25.62
N TYR A 82 22.21 -22.30 -26.75
CA TYR A 82 21.24 -23.30 -27.23
C TYR A 82 21.91 -24.21 -28.26
N ASN A 83 22.27 -25.41 -27.79
CA ASN A 83 22.61 -26.51 -28.68
C ASN A 83 21.41 -26.79 -29.59
N ASN A 84 21.58 -26.45 -30.87
CA ASN A 84 20.74 -26.82 -32.00
C ASN A 84 20.38 -28.32 -31.95
N ASN A 85 19.14 -28.62 -31.59
CA ASN A 85 18.42 -29.76 -32.17
C ASN A 85 16.90 -29.66 -31.91
N SER A 86 16.19 -28.85 -32.69
CA SER A 86 14.81 -29.20 -33.06
C SER A 86 14.38 -28.41 -34.28
N THR A 87 14.13 -29.16 -35.36
CA THR A 87 13.34 -28.88 -36.56
C THR A 87 12.84 -27.45 -36.81
N SER A 88 13.35 -26.91 -37.91
CA SER A 88 12.74 -25.85 -38.72
C SER A 88 11.34 -26.26 -39.17
N ASP A 89 10.31 -25.65 -38.59
CA ASP A 89 9.01 -25.46 -39.23
C ASP A 89 8.79 -23.94 -39.32
N GLY A 90 8.97 -23.40 -40.52
CA GLY A 90 8.71 -22.00 -40.80
C GLY A 90 7.22 -21.80 -41.07
N TRP A 91 6.55 -21.03 -40.21
CA TRP A 91 5.23 -20.44 -40.45
C TRP A 91 5.14 -19.09 -39.73
N ASP A 92 4.67 -18.08 -40.49
CA ASP A 92 4.22 -16.73 -40.15
C ASP A 92 5.21 -15.62 -39.75
N GLU A 93 5.70 -14.91 -40.78
CA GLU A 93 5.81 -13.46 -40.77
C GLU A 93 4.40 -12.83 -40.70
N ASP A 94 3.75 -12.84 -39.55
CA ASP A 94 2.64 -11.92 -39.27
C ASP A 94 2.99 -11.13 -37.99
N THR A 95 3.73 -10.05 -38.20
CA THR A 95 4.11 -9.10 -37.15
C THR A 95 3.02 -8.05 -36.96
N ASP A 96 1.77 -8.48 -36.72
CA ASP A 96 0.71 -7.58 -36.24
C ASP A 96 0.76 -7.50 -34.70
N THR A 97 1.96 -7.27 -34.17
CA THR A 97 2.11 -6.75 -32.80
C THR A 97 1.46 -5.37 -32.79
N GLY A 98 0.33 -5.23 -32.09
CA GLY A 98 -0.39 -3.97 -31.97
C GLY A 98 0.52 -2.78 -31.60
N PRO A 99 0.05 -1.53 -31.80
CA PRO A 99 0.91 -0.36 -31.66
C PRO A 99 1.56 -0.30 -30.28
N ASP A 100 2.88 -0.09 -30.24
CA ASP A 100 3.65 0.00 -29.01
C ASP A 100 3.06 1.12 -28.12
N PRO A 101 2.55 0.79 -26.93
CA PRO A 101 1.88 1.78 -26.09
C PRO A 101 2.84 2.89 -25.65
N SER A 102 4.16 2.62 -25.57
CA SER A 102 5.17 3.59 -25.15
C SER A 102 5.33 4.76 -26.09
N GLU A 103 4.92 4.65 -27.36
CA GLU A 103 4.96 5.77 -28.31
C GLU A 103 4.13 6.96 -27.80
N LYS A 104 3.02 6.69 -27.10
CA LYS A 104 2.14 7.71 -26.50
C LYS A 104 2.77 8.43 -25.30
N PHE A 105 3.78 7.84 -24.66
CA PHE A 105 4.41 8.33 -23.44
C PHE A 105 5.93 8.16 -23.44
N SER A 106 6.56 8.33 -24.60
CA SER A 106 7.99 8.04 -24.83
C SER A 106 8.93 8.77 -23.87
N ASP A 107 8.61 10.02 -23.51
CA ASP A 107 9.37 10.79 -22.52
C ASP A 107 9.31 10.17 -21.11
N ILE A 108 8.17 9.64 -20.70
CA ILE A 108 8.02 8.95 -19.41
C ILE A 108 8.75 7.61 -19.46
N HIS A 109 8.60 6.87 -20.56
CA HIS A 109 9.27 5.60 -20.76
C HIS A 109 10.79 5.74 -20.64
N LYS A 110 11.37 6.74 -21.32
CA LYS A 110 12.80 7.06 -21.23
C LYS A 110 13.22 7.49 -19.81
N GLN A 111 12.43 8.33 -19.15
CA GLN A 111 12.72 8.74 -17.76
C GLN A 111 12.73 7.54 -16.79
N ILE A 112 11.86 6.55 -17.00
CA ILE A 112 11.85 5.32 -16.22
C ILE A 112 13.15 4.53 -16.45
N GLN A 113 13.55 4.30 -17.70
CA GLN A 113 14.81 3.62 -18.04
C GLN A 113 16.02 4.30 -17.39
N GLU A 114 16.13 5.62 -17.56
CA GLU A 114 17.22 6.42 -16.98
C GLU A 114 17.23 6.35 -15.45
N THR A 115 16.05 6.41 -14.83
CA THR A 115 15.90 6.35 -13.37
C THR A 115 16.29 4.97 -12.81
N ILE A 116 15.91 3.89 -13.49
CA ILE A 116 16.32 2.53 -13.11
C ILE A 116 17.85 2.43 -13.11
N ALA A 117 18.50 2.90 -14.19
CA ALA A 117 19.96 2.92 -14.28
C ALA A 117 20.58 3.77 -13.15
N GLU A 118 20.04 4.96 -12.88
CA GLU A 118 20.54 5.88 -11.84
C GLU A 118 20.41 5.33 -10.40
N LEU A 119 19.43 4.46 -10.16
CA LEU A 119 19.18 3.82 -8.87
C LEU A 119 19.92 2.49 -8.71
N GLY A 120 20.65 2.05 -9.73
CA GLY A 120 21.51 0.88 -9.68
C GLY A 120 20.89 -0.39 -10.28
N GLY A 121 19.93 -0.26 -11.19
CA GLY A 121 19.39 -1.35 -12.00
C GLY A 121 18.18 -2.08 -11.41
N SER A 122 17.91 -1.94 -10.11
CA SER A 122 16.71 -2.51 -9.46
C SER A 122 15.95 -1.43 -8.69
N VAL A 123 14.65 -1.35 -8.93
CA VAL A 123 13.74 -0.38 -8.29
C VAL A 123 12.47 -1.04 -7.78
N VAL A 124 11.72 -0.32 -6.95
CA VAL A 124 10.35 -0.64 -6.52
C VAL A 124 9.45 0.53 -6.91
N PRO A 125 8.39 0.31 -7.70
CA PRO A 125 7.45 1.35 -8.08
C PRO A 125 6.40 1.60 -6.99
N LYS A 126 5.94 2.84 -6.87
CA LYS A 126 4.69 3.21 -6.20
C LYS A 126 4.09 4.45 -6.86
N LEU A 127 2.78 4.64 -6.75
CA LEU A 127 2.16 5.93 -7.08
C LEU A 127 2.24 6.89 -5.88
N ASN A 128 1.42 7.93 -5.88
CA ASN A 128 1.27 8.92 -4.82
C ASN A 128 1.21 8.28 -3.43
N TRP A 129 0.41 7.24 -3.22
CA TRP A 129 0.18 6.66 -1.90
C TRP A 129 0.57 5.19 -1.82
N SER A 130 0.21 4.40 -2.83
CA SER A 130 0.27 2.94 -2.74
C SER A 130 1.34 2.32 -3.63
N ALA A 131 1.97 1.26 -3.10
CA ALA A 131 2.84 0.35 -3.86
C ALA A 131 2.04 -0.89 -4.30
N PRO A 132 2.35 -1.49 -5.47
CA PRO A 132 1.63 -2.63 -6.05
C PRO A 132 1.99 -3.97 -5.38
N LYS A 133 1.91 -4.01 -4.05
CA LYS A 133 2.28 -5.16 -3.20
C LYS A 133 1.28 -6.33 -3.30
N ASP A 134 0.07 -6.05 -3.75
CA ASP A 134 -0.98 -7.02 -4.10
C ASP A 134 -0.76 -7.66 -5.46
N ALA A 135 0.00 -7.03 -6.35
CA ALA A 135 0.30 -7.53 -7.70
C ALA A 135 1.61 -8.32 -7.79
N THR A 136 2.25 -8.69 -6.67
CA THR A 136 3.53 -9.40 -6.73
C THR A 136 3.45 -10.76 -7.42
N TRP A 137 2.24 -11.36 -7.49
CA TRP A 137 1.99 -12.65 -8.13
C TRP A 137 2.30 -12.66 -9.64
N ILE A 138 2.16 -11.51 -10.33
CA ILE A 138 2.45 -11.41 -11.77
C ILE A 138 3.94 -11.11 -12.04
N SER A 139 4.72 -10.89 -10.98
CA SER A 139 6.14 -10.54 -11.09
C SER A 139 6.96 -11.70 -11.65
N LEU A 140 7.83 -11.39 -12.61
CA LEU A 140 8.84 -12.31 -13.14
C LEU A 140 9.92 -12.69 -12.09
N LYS A 141 9.92 -12.02 -10.92
CA LYS A 141 10.91 -12.17 -9.84
C LYS A 141 10.37 -12.88 -8.60
N GLN A 142 9.52 -13.89 -8.79
CA GLN A 142 9.03 -14.78 -7.71
C GLN A 142 8.38 -14.01 -6.53
N ASN A 143 7.20 -13.43 -6.73
CA ASN A 143 6.47 -12.71 -5.66
C ASN A 143 7.24 -11.51 -5.08
N SER A 144 7.95 -10.77 -5.94
CA SER A 144 8.73 -9.59 -5.55
C SER A 144 8.25 -8.34 -6.29
N MET A 145 8.33 -7.18 -5.62
CA MET A 145 8.13 -5.87 -6.26
C MET A 145 9.42 -5.35 -6.93
N GLU A 146 10.46 -6.18 -7.07
CA GLU A 146 11.68 -5.81 -7.77
C GLU A 146 11.43 -5.67 -9.27
N CYS A 147 11.72 -4.48 -9.80
CA CYS A 147 11.67 -4.17 -11.23
C CYS A 147 13.07 -3.82 -11.75
N ASN A 148 13.44 -4.41 -12.89
CA ASN A 148 14.68 -4.11 -13.61
C ASN A 148 14.43 -3.40 -14.95
N THR A 149 13.21 -3.46 -15.46
CA THR A 149 12.81 -2.88 -16.75
C THR A 149 11.54 -2.03 -16.62
N PRO A 150 11.24 -1.14 -17.59
CA PRO A 150 9.95 -0.47 -17.65
C PRO A 150 8.77 -1.44 -17.70
N ASN A 151 8.92 -2.56 -18.42
CA ASN A 151 7.87 -3.57 -18.54
C ASN A 151 7.54 -4.24 -17.21
N ASP A 152 8.53 -4.50 -16.35
CA ASP A 152 8.29 -4.99 -14.98
C ASP A 152 7.43 -4.00 -14.18
N ILE A 153 7.66 -2.70 -14.35
CA ILE A 153 6.90 -1.64 -13.67
C ILE A 153 5.47 -1.60 -14.21
N TYR A 154 5.28 -1.58 -15.53
CA TYR A 154 3.96 -1.51 -16.14
C TYR A 154 3.10 -2.72 -15.78
N LEU A 155 3.70 -3.91 -15.78
CA LEU A 155 3.06 -5.16 -15.40
C LEU A 155 2.51 -5.10 -13.96
N LEU A 156 3.34 -4.66 -13.01
CA LEU A 156 2.91 -4.53 -11.61
C LEU A 156 1.85 -3.43 -11.42
N LEU A 157 2.04 -2.27 -12.04
CA LEU A 157 1.11 -1.15 -11.86
C LEU A 157 -0.27 -1.46 -12.44
N LYS A 158 -0.35 -2.07 -13.63
CA LYS A 158 -1.61 -2.41 -14.29
C LYS A 158 -2.35 -3.57 -13.63
N SER A 159 -1.66 -4.38 -12.82
CA SER A 159 -2.24 -5.58 -12.18
C SER A 159 -2.58 -5.38 -10.70
N SER A 160 -2.47 -4.14 -10.20
CA SER A 160 -2.66 -3.83 -8.78
C SER A 160 -3.97 -3.09 -8.53
N ASP A 161 -4.79 -3.64 -7.64
CA ASP A 161 -5.99 -3.00 -7.12
C ASP A 161 -5.64 -1.76 -6.29
N PHE A 162 -4.49 -1.74 -5.61
CA PHE A 162 -4.04 -0.55 -4.89
C PHE A 162 -3.69 0.61 -5.82
N ILE A 163 -3.11 0.32 -6.99
CA ILE A 163 -2.83 1.35 -7.99
C ILE A 163 -4.12 1.86 -8.60
N THR A 164 -5.06 0.97 -8.93
CA THR A 164 -6.42 1.36 -9.35
C THR A 164 -7.12 2.22 -8.29
N HIS A 165 -7.00 1.85 -7.03
CA HIS A 165 -7.55 2.62 -5.92
C HIS A 165 -6.94 4.03 -5.84
N ASP A 166 -5.62 4.19 -5.96
CA ASP A 166 -4.96 5.51 -5.99
C ASP A 166 -5.51 6.38 -7.15
N LEU A 167 -5.75 5.78 -8.31
CA LEU A 167 -6.24 6.48 -9.49
C LEU A 167 -7.73 6.83 -9.42
N GLU A 168 -8.56 5.97 -8.84
CA GLU A 168 -10.02 6.06 -8.94
C GLU A 168 -10.71 6.48 -7.64
N HIS A 169 -10.15 6.11 -6.49
CA HIS A 169 -10.85 6.11 -5.19
C HIS A 169 -10.08 6.81 -4.06
N ALA A 170 -9.01 7.56 -4.38
CA ALA A 170 -8.14 8.21 -3.39
C ALA A 170 -8.90 9.11 -2.40
N PHE A 171 -9.94 9.80 -2.88
CA PHE A 171 -10.72 10.77 -2.10
C PHE A 171 -12.08 10.23 -1.61
N ASP A 172 -12.36 8.95 -1.81
CA ASP A 172 -13.62 8.35 -1.39
C ASP A 172 -13.76 8.43 0.14
N GLY A 173 -14.91 8.94 0.60
CA GLY A 173 -15.21 9.16 2.02
C GLY A 173 -14.62 10.43 2.62
N CYS A 174 -13.95 11.27 1.82
CA CYS A 174 -13.52 12.59 2.26
C CYS A 174 -14.69 13.59 2.29
N ALA A 175 -14.60 14.61 3.15
CA ALA A 175 -15.47 15.76 3.12
C ALA A 175 -15.37 16.49 1.77
N GLU A 176 -16.50 17.05 1.33
CA GLU A 176 -16.58 17.77 0.08
C GLU A 176 -15.67 19.00 0.08
N ASP A 177 -14.82 19.06 -0.93
CA ASP A 177 -13.97 20.21 -1.24
C ASP A 177 -13.94 20.39 -2.75
N PRO A 178 -14.59 21.43 -3.29
CA PRO A 178 -14.67 21.66 -4.73
C PRO A 178 -13.34 22.15 -5.33
N SER A 179 -12.36 22.53 -4.51
CA SER A 179 -11.05 22.97 -5.00
C SER A 179 -10.14 21.80 -5.37
N ILE A 180 -10.34 20.64 -4.75
CA ILE A 180 -9.55 19.43 -4.97
C ILE A 180 -10.42 18.41 -5.71
N THR A 181 -10.13 18.22 -6.99
CA THR A 181 -10.75 17.17 -7.80
C THR A 181 -9.70 16.20 -8.31
N LYS A 182 -10.15 15.03 -8.77
CA LYS A 182 -9.28 14.00 -9.33
C LYS A 182 -8.54 14.52 -10.57
N GLU A 183 -9.20 15.32 -11.39
CA GLU A 183 -8.65 15.91 -12.62
C GLU A 183 -7.56 16.96 -12.31
N ASN A 184 -7.66 17.63 -11.16
CA ASN A 184 -6.69 18.62 -10.71
C ASN A 184 -5.56 18.00 -9.85
N THR A 185 -5.61 16.69 -9.59
CA THR A 185 -4.61 16.00 -8.78
C THR A 185 -3.41 15.60 -9.65
N GLN A 186 -2.22 16.06 -9.27
CA GLN A 186 -0.98 15.64 -9.94
C GLN A 186 -0.60 14.23 -9.49
N TYR A 187 -0.61 13.29 -10.43
CA TYR A 187 -0.13 11.94 -10.18
C TYR A 187 1.37 11.82 -10.43
N VAL A 188 2.03 10.97 -9.66
CA VAL A 188 3.47 10.73 -9.75
C VAL A 188 3.79 9.24 -9.73
N LEU A 189 4.81 8.85 -10.47
CA LEU A 189 5.46 7.55 -10.32
C LEU A 189 6.73 7.73 -9.49
N VAL A 190 6.77 7.04 -8.37
CA VAL A 190 7.92 7.02 -7.48
C VAL A 190 8.69 5.73 -7.72
N LEU A 191 9.96 5.87 -8.10
CA LEU A 191 10.89 4.76 -8.21
C LEU A 191 11.87 4.84 -7.03
N ARG A 192 11.77 3.85 -6.14
CA ARG A 192 12.66 3.69 -4.99
C ARG A 192 13.74 2.70 -5.33
N LYS A 193 14.99 2.97 -4.93
CA LYS A 193 16.07 1.98 -5.05
C LYS A 193 15.68 0.69 -4.32
N TRP A 194 15.71 -0.43 -5.04
CA TRP A 194 15.45 -1.73 -4.43
C TRP A 194 16.61 -2.12 -3.51
N PHE A 195 16.26 -2.72 -2.38
CA PHE A 195 17.18 -3.38 -1.49
C PHE A 195 16.44 -4.51 -0.79
N LYS A 196 17.19 -5.51 -0.33
CA LYS A 196 16.61 -6.61 0.45
C LYS A 196 16.23 -6.09 1.84
N VAL A 197 14.95 -5.80 2.03
CA VAL A 197 14.38 -5.42 3.32
C VAL A 197 14.32 -6.64 4.23
N ASN A 198 14.63 -6.47 5.52
CA ASN A 198 14.29 -7.46 6.54
C ASN A 198 12.87 -7.13 7.08
N PRO A 199 11.83 -7.92 6.76
CA PRO A 199 10.45 -7.58 7.11
C PRO A 199 10.21 -7.43 8.62
N SER A 200 10.97 -8.16 9.44
CA SER A 200 10.89 -8.08 10.90
C SER A 200 11.25 -6.71 11.49
N CYS A 201 11.94 -5.87 10.73
CA CYS A 201 12.46 -4.58 11.20
C CYS A 201 11.64 -3.39 10.68
N GLU A 202 10.42 -3.64 10.21
CA GLU A 202 9.47 -2.62 9.76
C GLU A 202 8.33 -2.46 10.77
N PHE A 203 8.01 -1.21 11.11
CA PHE A 203 7.02 -0.87 12.12
C PHE A 203 6.09 0.22 11.64
N ARG A 204 4.81 0.11 12.00
CA ARG A 204 3.81 1.17 11.83
C ARG A 204 3.62 1.92 13.14
N CYS A 205 3.70 3.24 13.06
CA CYS A 205 3.55 4.14 14.19
C CYS A 205 2.29 4.98 14.00
N PHE A 206 1.46 5.08 15.04
CA PHE A 206 0.19 5.81 15.05
C PHE A 206 0.36 7.09 15.84
N VAL A 207 0.08 8.22 15.20
CA VAL A 207 0.18 9.56 15.77
C VAL A 207 -1.21 10.14 15.94
N ARG A 208 -1.54 10.57 17.16
CA ARG A 208 -2.75 11.33 17.45
C ARG A 208 -2.40 12.52 18.33
N ASP A 209 -2.91 13.68 17.97
CA ASP A 209 -2.63 14.98 18.60
C ASP A 209 -1.11 15.24 18.76
N ARG A 210 -0.35 15.02 17.69
CA ARG A 210 1.12 15.17 17.62
C ARG A 210 1.87 14.32 18.65
N ARG A 211 1.35 13.14 18.98
CA ARG A 211 2.03 12.15 19.83
C ARG A 211 1.90 10.75 19.26
N ILE A 212 2.97 9.97 19.36
CA ILE A 212 2.88 8.53 19.09
C ILE A 212 2.04 7.91 20.20
N ILE A 213 0.96 7.21 19.83
CA ILE A 213 0.12 6.48 20.77
C ILE A 213 0.30 4.97 20.68
N GLY A 214 0.74 4.47 19.51
CA GLY A 214 0.94 3.05 19.26
C GLY A 214 2.04 2.80 18.25
N ILE A 215 2.79 1.73 18.44
CA ILE A 215 3.80 1.19 17.53
C ILE A 215 3.52 -0.30 17.39
N CYS A 216 3.48 -0.81 16.16
CA CYS A 216 3.36 -2.25 15.93
C CYS A 216 4.27 -2.76 14.82
N GLN A 217 4.59 -4.04 14.89
CA GLN A 217 5.25 -4.76 13.81
C GLN A 217 4.40 -4.72 12.53
N ARG A 218 5.04 -4.45 11.38
CA ARG A 218 4.36 -4.38 10.09
C ARG A 218 4.11 -5.75 9.45
N ASP A 219 5.06 -6.66 9.62
CA ASP A 219 4.97 -8.06 9.19
C ASP A 219 4.18 -8.87 10.23
N LEU A 220 3.41 -9.88 9.83
CA LEU A 220 2.56 -10.66 10.74
C LEU A 220 3.21 -11.98 11.22
N ASN A 221 4.47 -12.23 10.88
CA ASN A 221 5.22 -13.38 11.38
C ASN A 221 5.75 -13.15 12.80
N TYR A 222 5.95 -14.23 13.55
CA TYR A 222 6.57 -14.17 14.87
C TYR A 222 8.10 -14.02 14.79
N PHE A 223 8.66 -13.04 15.49
CA PHE A 223 10.11 -12.84 15.60
C PHE A 223 10.55 -12.68 17.08
N GLU A 224 11.05 -13.77 17.66
CA GLU A 224 11.47 -13.81 19.08
C GLU A 224 12.51 -12.75 19.47
N PHE A 225 13.43 -12.43 18.55
CA PHE A 225 14.53 -11.51 18.83
C PHE A 225 14.08 -10.05 18.99
N LEU A 226 12.87 -9.68 18.55
CA LEU A 226 12.36 -8.30 18.65
C LEU A 226 11.95 -7.92 20.07
N PHE A 227 11.48 -8.88 20.87
CA PHE A 227 11.00 -8.65 22.23
C PHE A 227 12.02 -7.96 23.14
N PRO A 228 13.29 -8.40 23.23
CA PRO A 228 14.29 -7.69 24.01
C PRO A 228 14.67 -6.32 23.43
N LEU A 229 14.38 -6.04 22.16
CA LEU A 229 14.71 -4.78 21.48
C LEU A 229 13.63 -3.69 21.65
N ILE A 230 12.45 -4.02 22.19
CA ILE A 230 11.33 -3.07 22.35
C ILE A 230 11.76 -1.73 22.99
N PRO A 231 12.54 -1.69 24.10
CA PRO A 231 12.95 -0.42 24.69
C PRO A 231 13.76 0.45 23.73
N THR A 232 14.74 -0.14 23.05
CA THR A 232 15.62 0.54 22.08
C THR A 232 14.84 1.01 20.85
N LEU A 233 14.01 0.15 20.27
CA LEU A 233 13.19 0.49 19.11
C LEU A 233 12.24 1.64 19.43
N ARG A 234 11.60 1.60 20.61
CA ARG A 234 10.70 2.68 21.04
C ARG A 234 11.43 4.01 21.17
N GLU A 235 12.58 4.02 21.84
CA GLU A 235 13.39 5.23 22.03
C GLU A 235 13.82 5.84 20.70
N VAL A 236 14.38 5.03 19.80
CA VAL A 236 14.87 5.48 18.49
C VAL A 236 13.73 6.01 17.60
N ILE A 237 12.57 5.35 17.63
CA ILE A 237 11.37 5.80 16.89
C ILE A 237 10.81 7.11 17.47
N GLN A 238 10.75 7.21 18.80
CA GLN A 238 10.24 8.39 19.50
C GLN A 238 11.14 9.60 19.23
N GLU A 239 12.46 9.45 19.37
CA GLU A 239 13.44 10.49 19.06
C GLU A 239 13.34 10.96 17.59
N TYR A 240 13.20 10.02 16.66
CA TYR A 240 13.00 10.36 15.25
C TYR A 240 11.74 11.19 15.04
N PHE A 241 10.62 10.79 15.64
CA PHE A 241 9.34 11.49 15.52
C PHE A 241 9.40 12.89 16.10
N ASP A 242 9.91 13.05 17.33
CA ASP A 242 10.00 14.34 18.01
C ASP A 242 10.87 15.33 17.21
N ASN A 243 12.00 14.87 16.66
CA ASN A 243 12.93 15.72 15.92
C ASN A 243 12.52 15.99 14.47
N THR A 244 11.76 15.08 13.84
CA THR A 244 11.53 15.12 12.39
C THR A 244 10.08 15.41 12.01
N LEU A 245 9.12 14.73 12.63
CA LEU A 245 7.73 14.71 12.14
C LEU A 245 6.78 15.54 13.02
N LYS A 246 6.97 15.55 14.34
CA LYS A 246 6.04 16.10 15.33
C LYS A 246 5.55 17.51 15.02
N ASP A 247 6.48 18.43 14.79
CA ASP A 247 6.17 19.84 14.55
C ASP A 247 6.16 20.22 13.07
N THR A 248 6.57 19.31 12.20
CA THR A 248 6.80 19.62 10.81
C THR A 248 5.77 18.98 9.87
N PHE A 249 5.20 17.82 10.18
CA PHE A 249 4.10 17.28 9.38
C PHE A 249 2.86 18.16 9.58
N PRO A 250 2.11 18.50 8.51
CA PRO A 250 0.99 19.45 8.61
C PRO A 250 -0.13 18.96 9.53
N ASP A 251 -0.43 17.66 9.50
CA ASP A 251 -1.55 17.10 10.25
C ASP A 251 -1.13 16.59 11.63
N ARG A 252 -2.01 16.78 12.62
CA ARG A 252 -1.78 16.31 14.00
C ARG A 252 -2.01 14.80 14.17
N ASN A 253 -2.80 14.21 13.29
CA ASN A 253 -3.21 12.80 13.33
C ASN A 253 -2.77 12.16 12.01
N PHE A 254 -1.95 11.12 12.08
CA PHE A 254 -1.48 10.36 10.90
C PHE A 254 -0.83 9.06 11.37
N SER A 255 -0.44 8.21 10.43
CA SER A 255 0.46 7.09 10.73
C SER A 255 1.67 7.14 9.82
N PHE A 256 2.78 6.58 10.27
CA PHE A 256 3.99 6.52 9.47
C PHE A 256 4.67 5.17 9.65
N ASP A 257 5.26 4.68 8.57
CA ASP A 257 5.95 3.40 8.51
C ASP A 257 7.46 3.65 8.53
N VAL A 258 8.17 2.89 9.35
CA VAL A 258 9.62 3.01 9.54
C VAL A 258 10.31 1.68 9.42
N TYR A 259 11.52 1.71 8.85
CA TYR A 259 12.43 0.58 8.79
C TYR A 259 13.68 0.88 9.61
N LEU A 260 14.06 -0.03 10.51
CA LEU A 260 15.23 0.11 11.37
C LEU A 260 16.27 -0.98 11.01
N PRO A 261 17.24 -0.69 10.13
CA PRO A 261 18.31 -1.64 9.84
C PRO A 261 19.16 -1.90 11.09
N ASP A 262 19.83 -3.06 11.14
CA ASP A 262 20.90 -3.31 12.10
C ASP A 262 21.95 -2.17 12.06
N PRO A 263 22.38 -1.61 13.21
CA PRO A 263 22.21 -2.09 14.59
C PRO A 263 21.00 -1.48 15.35
N PHE A 264 19.92 -1.12 14.64
CA PHE A 264 18.67 -0.54 15.18
C PHE A 264 18.80 0.87 15.76
N ASP A 265 19.81 1.62 15.33
CA ASP A 265 20.13 2.97 15.80
C ASP A 265 19.62 4.08 14.87
N LYS A 266 19.06 3.72 13.71
CA LYS A 266 18.67 4.66 12.66
C LYS A 266 17.30 4.32 12.09
N VAL A 267 16.45 5.33 12.03
CA VAL A 267 15.18 5.25 11.32
C VAL A 267 15.36 5.52 9.82
N ARG A 268 14.73 4.68 9.00
CA ARG A 268 14.41 4.98 7.62
C ARG A 268 12.90 5.18 7.49
N LEU A 269 12.46 6.38 7.10
CA LEU A 269 11.05 6.62 6.81
C LEU A 269 10.67 5.88 5.53
N VAL A 270 9.67 5.00 5.64
CA VAL A 270 9.18 4.16 4.55
C VAL A 270 7.96 4.81 3.89
N ASP A 271 6.99 5.24 4.70
CA ASP A 271 5.76 5.85 4.22
C ASP A 271 5.07 6.73 5.27
N ILE A 272 4.18 7.60 4.84
CA ILE A 272 3.24 8.33 5.70
C ILE A 272 1.83 8.08 5.17
N ASN A 273 0.94 7.62 6.05
CA ASN A 273 -0.42 7.22 5.73
C ASN A 273 -1.45 8.08 6.50
N PRO A 274 -2.62 8.34 5.91
CA PRO A 274 -3.65 9.16 6.54
C PRO A 274 -4.23 8.48 7.80
N TRP A 275 -4.70 9.29 8.73
CA TRP A 275 -5.55 8.90 9.85
C TRP A 275 -6.98 8.65 9.37
N ALA A 276 -7.18 7.52 8.69
CA ALA A 276 -8.42 7.20 8.00
C ALA A 276 -8.72 5.69 8.05
N PRO A 277 -10.00 5.27 7.99
CA PRO A 277 -10.40 3.86 8.04
C PRO A 277 -9.69 2.96 7.03
N ARG A 278 -9.29 3.53 5.88
CA ARG A 278 -8.58 2.83 4.82
C ARG A 278 -7.18 2.37 5.17
N THR A 279 -6.55 3.03 6.14
CA THR A 279 -5.20 2.68 6.55
C THR A 279 -5.28 1.48 7.49
N ASP A 280 -4.61 0.40 7.14
CA ASP A 280 -4.63 -0.84 7.92
C ASP A 280 -4.06 -0.60 9.34
N PRO A 281 -4.83 -0.84 10.42
CA PRO A 281 -4.37 -0.65 11.79
C PRO A 281 -3.47 -1.81 12.28
N LEU A 282 -3.35 -2.90 11.51
CA LEU A 282 -2.49 -4.06 11.78
C LEU A 282 -2.80 -4.72 13.13
N LEU A 283 -1.90 -4.57 14.11
CA LEU A 283 -2.05 -5.15 15.46
C LEU A 283 -2.91 -4.28 16.38
N PHE A 284 -3.53 -3.24 15.84
CA PHE A 284 -4.50 -2.42 16.52
C PHE A 284 -5.86 -2.47 15.84
N SER A 285 -6.90 -2.03 16.54
CA SER A 285 -8.18 -1.67 15.96
C SER A 285 -8.29 -0.15 15.82
N TRP A 286 -9.06 0.32 14.83
CA TRP A 286 -9.32 1.76 14.75
C TRP A 286 -10.10 2.28 15.94
N LEU A 287 -11.01 1.49 16.50
CA LEU A 287 -11.80 1.90 17.66
C LEU A 287 -10.87 2.22 18.84
N GLU A 288 -9.94 1.32 19.16
CA GLU A 288 -9.02 1.59 20.27
C GLU A 288 -8.10 2.77 19.98
N LEU A 289 -7.54 2.90 18.77
CA LEU A 289 -6.69 4.04 18.41
C LEU A 289 -7.43 5.38 18.56
N LEU A 290 -8.73 5.41 18.26
CA LEU A 290 -9.58 6.59 18.39
C LEU A 290 -9.99 6.89 19.84
N THR A 291 -10.12 5.87 20.69
CA THR A 291 -10.59 6.02 22.08
C THR A 291 -9.51 5.89 23.15
N LEU A 292 -8.26 5.57 22.76
CA LEU A 292 -7.13 5.45 23.69
C LEU A 292 -7.03 6.72 24.55
N SER A 293 -6.83 6.59 25.86
CA SER A 293 -6.66 7.76 26.71
C SER A 293 -5.22 8.27 26.59
N VAL A 294 -5.07 9.54 26.22
CA VAL A 294 -3.78 10.25 26.19
C VAL A 294 -3.84 11.37 27.22
N PRO A 295 -2.78 11.59 28.02
CA PRO A 295 -2.69 12.74 28.91
C PRO A 295 -2.92 14.02 28.12
N SER A 296 -3.68 14.97 28.66
CA SER A 296 -3.84 16.27 28.00
C SER A 296 -2.47 16.94 27.79
N PRO A 297 -2.23 17.65 26.67
CA PRO A 297 -1.10 18.57 26.57
C PRO A 297 -1.07 19.51 27.76
N LEU A 298 0.01 19.44 28.54
CA LEU A 298 0.32 20.45 29.53
C LEU A 298 0.56 21.75 28.77
N LEU A 299 -0.47 22.60 28.74
CA LEU A 299 -0.49 24.04 28.46
C LEU A 299 0.39 24.58 27.31
N GLY A 300 -0.25 25.02 26.23
CA GLY A 300 0.43 25.81 25.18
C GLY A 300 -0.43 26.35 24.03
N VAL A 301 -1.70 25.94 23.90
CA VAL A 301 -2.64 26.58 22.96
C VAL A 301 -3.82 27.10 23.77
N ALA A 302 -3.88 28.42 23.94
CA ALA A 302 -5.02 29.09 24.52
C ALA A 302 -6.21 28.91 23.58
N ASP A 303 -7.08 27.94 23.86
CA ASP A 303 -8.43 27.95 23.30
C ASP A 303 -9.22 29.01 24.06
N SER A 304 -9.50 30.13 23.39
CA SER A 304 -10.21 31.27 23.93
C SER A 304 -11.71 30.98 24.01
N SER A 305 -12.13 30.05 24.86
CA SER A 305 -13.52 30.02 25.35
C SER A 305 -13.58 29.27 26.69
N SER A 306 -14.17 29.93 27.69
CA SER A 306 -14.40 29.47 29.07
C SER A 306 -13.18 29.36 30.00
N VAL A 307 -12.78 30.51 30.56
CA VAL A 307 -11.98 30.56 31.80
C VAL A 307 -12.95 30.58 33.00
N PRO A 308 -12.96 29.57 33.89
CA PRO A 308 -13.58 29.71 35.21
C PRO A 308 -12.70 30.62 36.09
N PRO A 309 -13.27 31.47 36.95
CA PRO A 309 -12.48 32.37 37.78
C PRO A 309 -11.69 31.58 38.83
N LEU A 310 -10.37 31.77 38.86
CA LEU A 310 -9.50 31.27 39.92
C LEU A 310 -9.80 31.98 41.25
N PRO A 311 -9.83 31.27 42.39
CA PRO A 311 -9.92 31.90 43.70
C PRO A 311 -8.61 32.61 44.05
N VAL A 312 -8.74 33.79 44.62
CA VAL A 312 -7.63 34.71 44.94
C VAL A 312 -7.03 34.33 46.30
N GLN A 313 -5.72 34.06 46.28
CA GLN A 313 -4.72 34.17 47.36
C GLN A 313 -4.76 33.20 48.55
N SER A 314 -3.64 32.50 48.73
CA SER A 314 -2.83 32.60 49.95
C SER A 314 -1.37 32.36 49.60
N SER A 315 -0.52 33.28 50.07
CA SER A 315 0.94 33.22 50.11
C SER A 315 1.43 31.99 50.86
N ASP A 316 2.46 31.34 50.33
CA ASP A 316 3.72 31.11 51.04
C ASP A 316 4.79 30.66 50.04
N GLU A 317 6.02 31.13 50.28
CA GLU A 317 7.21 30.88 49.49
C GLU A 317 7.62 29.40 49.60
N ASP A 318 7.69 28.71 48.47
CA ASP A 318 8.53 27.52 48.33
C ASP A 318 9.18 27.58 46.93
N GLU A 319 10.46 27.97 46.89
CA GLU A 319 11.32 27.75 45.72
C GLU A 319 11.68 26.27 45.67
N GLY A 320 10.68 25.45 45.37
CA GLY A 320 10.86 24.13 44.80
C GLY A 320 10.87 24.28 43.29
N THR A 321 11.99 23.97 42.64
CA THR A 321 11.97 23.59 41.23
C THR A 321 11.14 22.32 41.15
N ASP A 322 9.83 22.46 41.03
CA ASP A 322 8.96 21.43 40.50
C ASP A 322 9.36 21.27 39.02
N ASP A 323 10.48 20.58 38.80
CA ASP A 323 10.62 19.69 37.67
C ASP A 323 9.44 18.72 37.79
N VAL A 324 8.28 19.15 37.30
CA VAL A 324 7.13 18.29 37.11
C VAL A 324 7.65 17.23 36.16
N GLU A 325 8.06 16.09 36.72
CA GLU A 325 8.39 14.89 35.96
C GLU A 325 7.24 14.71 34.97
N GLU A 326 7.52 15.00 33.70
CA GLU A 326 6.63 14.67 32.61
C GLU A 326 6.37 13.18 32.79
N LEU A 327 5.21 12.82 33.34
CA LEU A 327 4.81 11.44 33.50
C LEU A 327 4.97 10.80 32.13
N GLY A 328 6.08 10.09 31.95
CA GLY A 328 6.65 9.80 30.65
C GLY A 328 5.62 9.04 29.84
N TRP A 329 4.95 9.75 28.92
CA TRP A 329 3.98 9.12 28.05
C TRP A 329 4.72 8.08 27.22
N MET A 330 4.37 6.82 27.39
CA MET A 330 5.00 5.72 26.68
C MET A 330 4.01 5.14 25.67
N PRO A 331 4.31 5.18 24.36
CA PRO A 331 3.43 4.57 23.37
C PRO A 331 3.33 3.07 23.58
N GLU A 332 2.13 2.54 23.32
CA GLU A 332 1.89 1.10 23.35
C GLU A 332 2.68 0.44 22.21
N PHE A 333 3.40 -0.65 22.53
CA PHE A 333 4.23 -1.35 21.55
C PHE A 333 3.76 -2.79 21.42
N ARG A 334 3.30 -3.18 20.22
CA ARG A 334 2.77 -4.52 19.92
C ARG A 334 3.66 -5.28 18.95
N LEU A 335 3.96 -6.53 19.29
CA LEU A 335 4.63 -7.50 18.43
C LEU A 335 3.76 -8.76 18.35
N ILE A 336 3.89 -9.51 17.26
CA ILE A 336 3.26 -10.83 17.12
C ILE A 336 3.82 -11.78 18.19
N LYS A 337 2.93 -12.51 18.89
CA LYS A 337 3.32 -13.52 19.88
C LYS A 337 3.29 -14.93 19.28
N LYS A 338 4.08 -15.85 19.85
CA LYS A 338 4.32 -17.22 19.35
C LYS A 338 3.06 -18.08 19.20
N ASP A 339 2.00 -17.76 19.94
CA ASP A 339 0.74 -18.51 19.98
C ASP A 339 -0.47 -17.57 19.92
N ASP A 340 -0.35 -16.45 19.20
CA ASP A 340 -1.42 -15.46 19.10
C ASP A 340 -2.53 -15.94 18.14
N PRO A 341 -3.71 -16.36 18.64
CA PRO A 341 -4.77 -16.86 17.78
C PRO A 341 -5.27 -15.79 16.81
N GLU A 342 -5.13 -14.50 17.11
CA GLU A 342 -5.46 -13.43 16.17
C GLU A 342 -4.42 -13.38 15.05
N ALA A 343 -3.12 -13.47 15.33
CA ALA A 343 -2.09 -13.52 14.29
C ALA A 343 -2.27 -14.70 13.31
N TYR A 344 -2.67 -15.87 13.81
CA TYR A 344 -2.87 -17.07 12.99
C TYR A 344 -4.27 -17.20 12.39
N SER A 345 -5.27 -16.47 12.89
CA SER A 345 -6.60 -16.39 12.24
C SER A 345 -6.62 -15.35 11.12
N PHE A 346 -5.75 -14.33 11.19
CA PHE A 346 -5.53 -13.34 10.14
C PHE A 346 -4.42 -13.73 9.15
N SER A 347 -3.73 -14.86 9.32
CA SER A 347 -2.72 -15.37 8.39
C SER A 347 -3.30 -15.97 7.10
N SER A 348 -4.44 -15.45 6.63
CA SER A 348 -4.71 -15.47 5.20
C SER A 348 -3.57 -14.69 4.51
N PRO A 349 -3.16 -15.04 3.28
CA PRO A 349 -2.18 -14.23 2.56
C PRO A 349 -2.63 -12.76 2.66
N GLN A 350 -1.74 -11.85 3.09
CA GLN A 350 -2.08 -10.44 3.36
C GLN A 350 -2.77 -9.77 2.16
N TYR A 351 -2.56 -10.33 0.97
CA TYR A 351 -3.36 -10.13 -0.23
C TYR A 351 -3.80 -11.53 -0.66
N SER A 352 -5.01 -11.92 -0.28
CA SER A 352 -5.52 -13.25 -0.60
C SER A 352 -5.51 -13.40 -2.11
N ALA A 353 -4.69 -14.32 -2.62
CA ALA A 353 -4.71 -14.83 -3.98
C ALA A 353 -6.01 -15.62 -4.26
N HIS A 354 -7.16 -15.08 -3.86
CA HIS A 354 -8.49 -15.66 -4.09
C HIS A 354 -9.35 -14.75 -4.98
N LYS A 355 -8.69 -13.97 -5.82
CA LYS A 355 -9.22 -13.60 -7.14
C LYS A 355 -8.19 -13.91 -8.20
N MET A 356 -7.64 -15.12 -8.15
CA MET A 356 -6.97 -15.67 -9.32
C MET A 356 -8.00 -15.68 -10.46
N PRO A 357 -7.66 -15.19 -11.66
CA PRO A 357 -8.53 -15.35 -12.82
C PRO A 357 -8.95 -16.82 -12.95
N GLN A 358 -10.20 -17.06 -13.34
CA GLN A 358 -10.79 -18.40 -13.39
C GLN A 358 -9.88 -19.42 -14.12
N GLU A 359 -9.22 -18.97 -15.18
CA GLU A 359 -8.26 -19.75 -15.96
C GLU A 359 -7.07 -20.28 -15.13
N VAL A 360 -6.57 -19.51 -14.15
CA VAL A 360 -5.46 -19.92 -13.28
C VAL A 360 -5.93 -20.92 -12.22
N VAL A 361 -7.18 -20.80 -11.78
CA VAL A 361 -7.82 -21.74 -10.84
C VAL A 361 -8.07 -23.08 -11.54
N GLU A 362 -8.55 -23.05 -12.78
CA GLU A 362 -8.80 -24.25 -13.59
C GLU A 362 -7.48 -24.96 -13.92
N ALA A 363 -6.45 -24.24 -14.35
CA ALA A 363 -5.10 -24.78 -14.59
C ALA A 363 -4.52 -25.48 -13.35
N GLY A 364 -4.72 -24.89 -12.17
CA GLY A 364 -4.31 -25.49 -10.89
C GLY A 364 -5.09 -26.74 -10.50
N ALA A 365 -6.38 -26.81 -10.83
CA ALA A 365 -7.23 -27.98 -10.56
C ALA A 365 -6.88 -29.19 -11.44
N SER A 366 -6.34 -28.95 -12.64
CA SER A 366 -5.89 -29.99 -13.60
C SER A 366 -4.51 -30.61 -13.30
N GLY A 367 -3.84 -30.22 -12.22
CA GLY A 367 -2.56 -30.79 -11.79
C GLY A 367 -1.33 -30.33 -12.60
N GLU A 368 -0.21 -31.06 -12.50
CA GLU A 368 1.10 -30.66 -13.07
C GLU A 368 1.05 -30.43 -14.60
N GLY A 369 0.13 -31.10 -15.31
CA GLY A 369 -0.10 -30.88 -16.75
C GLY A 369 -0.77 -29.55 -17.07
N GLY A 370 -1.85 -29.19 -16.35
CA GLY A 370 -2.59 -27.97 -16.64
C GLY A 370 -1.87 -26.69 -16.24
N MET A 371 -1.03 -26.73 -15.20
CA MET A 371 -0.17 -25.58 -14.87
C MET A 371 0.95 -25.38 -15.90
N ARG A 372 1.40 -26.46 -16.55
CA ARG A 372 2.40 -26.42 -17.61
C ARG A 372 1.81 -25.93 -18.92
N GLU A 373 0.61 -26.39 -19.28
CA GLU A 373 -0.16 -25.87 -20.42
C GLU A 373 -0.55 -24.40 -20.22
N PHE A 374 -0.92 -24.00 -18.99
CA PHE A 374 -1.14 -22.60 -18.67
C PHE A 374 0.14 -21.78 -18.81
N ALA A 375 1.28 -22.24 -18.29
CA ALA A 375 2.56 -21.55 -18.43
C ALA A 375 3.01 -21.45 -19.89
N ASP A 376 2.82 -22.51 -20.68
CA ASP A 376 3.11 -22.53 -22.11
C ASP A 376 2.15 -21.60 -22.87
N ASN A 377 0.85 -21.61 -22.58
CA ASN A 377 -0.12 -20.69 -23.18
C ASN A 377 0.11 -19.23 -22.73
N TRP A 378 0.55 -19.01 -21.50
CA TRP A 378 0.96 -17.69 -21.01
C TRP A 378 2.20 -17.18 -21.74
N GLN A 379 3.16 -18.08 -21.95
CA GLN A 379 4.37 -17.79 -22.70
C GLN A 379 4.05 -17.51 -24.18
N ARG A 380 3.06 -18.21 -24.74
CA ARG A 380 2.52 -17.96 -26.08
C ARG A 380 1.75 -16.64 -26.16
N MET A 381 0.96 -16.29 -25.14
CA MET A 381 0.26 -15.02 -25.02
C MET A 381 1.24 -13.83 -24.87
N LEU A 382 2.31 -14.01 -24.08
CA LEU A 382 3.42 -13.04 -23.97
C LEU A 382 4.19 -12.86 -25.27
N ASN A 383 4.20 -13.89 -26.11
CA ASN A 383 4.81 -13.87 -27.44
C ASN A 383 3.82 -13.45 -28.55
N GLY A 384 2.57 -13.13 -28.23
CA GLY A 384 1.55 -12.68 -29.19
C GLY A 384 0.90 -13.80 -30.03
N GLU A 385 1.04 -15.06 -29.64
CA GLU A 385 0.55 -16.23 -30.39
C GLU A 385 -0.90 -16.65 -30.05
N LEU A 386 -1.56 -15.98 -29.08
CA LEU A 386 -2.94 -16.28 -28.64
C LEU A 386 -3.66 -15.02 -28.15
N GLU A 387 -4.83 -14.70 -28.72
CA GLU A 387 -5.76 -13.69 -28.18
C GLU A 387 -6.63 -14.30 -27.06
N MET A 388 -6.95 -13.51 -26.02
CA MET A 388 -7.90 -13.91 -24.98
C MET A 388 -9.29 -14.09 -25.58
N MET A 389 -9.84 -15.30 -25.47
CA MET A 389 -11.26 -15.52 -25.71
C MET A 389 -12.07 -14.69 -24.71
N ARG A 390 -12.92 -13.81 -25.24
CA ARG A 390 -13.84 -12.99 -24.46
C ARG A 390 -14.80 -13.90 -23.71
N ALA A 391 -14.89 -13.75 -22.38
CA ALA A 391 -15.90 -14.44 -21.59
C ALA A 391 -17.30 -14.06 -22.11
N GLY A 392 -17.97 -14.99 -22.82
CA GLY A 392 -19.36 -14.85 -23.24
C GLY A 392 -19.77 -15.38 -24.61
N GLU A 393 -18.93 -16.08 -25.36
CA GLU A 393 -19.37 -16.80 -26.58
C GLU A 393 -19.46 -18.30 -26.29
N ASP A 394 -20.63 -18.74 -25.82
CA ASP A 394 -21.04 -20.14 -25.88
C ASP A 394 -21.18 -20.53 -27.36
N SER A 395 -20.34 -21.44 -27.84
CA SER A 395 -20.58 -22.14 -29.11
C SER A 395 -21.60 -23.26 -28.85
N ASP A 396 -22.86 -22.97 -29.14
CA ASP A 396 -23.86 -24.00 -29.45
C ASP A 396 -23.44 -24.66 -30.77
N ASP A 397 -22.71 -25.78 -30.69
CA ASP A 397 -22.61 -26.73 -31.81
C ASP A 397 -23.82 -27.67 -31.73
N ASP A 398 -24.83 -27.36 -32.54
CA ASP A 398 -25.96 -28.24 -32.85
C ASP A 398 -25.45 -29.48 -33.59
N ASP A 399 -25.55 -30.65 -32.95
CA ASP A 399 -25.51 -31.96 -33.59
C ASP A 399 -26.76 -32.12 -34.49
N ASP A 400 -26.66 -31.75 -35.77
CA ASP A 400 -27.63 -32.17 -36.78
C ASP A 400 -27.25 -33.59 -37.29
N ASP A 401 -27.94 -34.59 -36.73
CA ASP A 401 -28.00 -35.97 -37.20
C ASP A 401 -28.56 -36.02 -38.63
N ASP A 402 -27.70 -36.31 -39.62
CA ASP A 402 -28.07 -36.72 -40.97
C ASP A 402 -28.63 -38.16 -40.95
N ASP A 403 -29.94 -38.30 -40.69
CA ASP A 403 -30.74 -39.49 -41.01
C ASP A 403 -31.51 -39.22 -42.32
N ASP A 404 -30.97 -39.63 -43.47
CA ASP A 404 -31.75 -39.73 -44.71
C ASP A 404 -31.79 -41.18 -45.20
N ASP A 405 -32.92 -41.78 -44.89
CA ASP A 405 -33.32 -43.15 -45.22
C ASP A 405 -33.77 -43.21 -46.70
N ASP A 406 -33.20 -44.21 -47.38
CA ASP A 406 -33.93 -45.10 -48.27
C ASP A 406 -34.31 -44.67 -49.72
N LYS A 407 -33.68 -45.40 -50.64
CA LYS A 407 -34.33 -46.31 -51.62
C LYS A 407 -34.33 -45.96 -53.12
N THR A 408 -33.65 -46.87 -53.82
CA THR A 408 -34.11 -47.72 -54.95
C THR A 408 -33.72 -47.40 -56.41
N THR A 409 -33.38 -48.52 -57.07
CA THR A 409 -33.34 -48.85 -58.50
C THR A 409 -32.07 -48.39 -59.23
N ARG A 410 -31.26 -49.26 -59.83
CA ARG A 410 -31.61 -50.46 -60.62
C ARG A 410 -30.40 -51.36 -60.80
#